data_AF-A0A7C6SHW5-F1
#
_entry.id   AF-A0A7C6SHW5-F1
#
_cell.length_a   1.000
_cell.length_b   1.000
_cell.length_c   1.000
_cell.angle_alpha   90.00
_cell.angle_beta   90.00
_cell.angle_gamma   90.00
#
_symmetry.space_group_name_H-M   'P 1'
#
loop_
_entity.id
_entity.type
_entity.pdbx_description
1 polymer ?
#
loop_
_entity_poly.entity_id
_entity_poly.type
_entity_poly.pdbx_seq_one_letter_code
_entity_poly.pdbx_strand_id
1 'polypeptide(L)' 'KTGTGFSFANFNADEFYHVLKMAVDLYYLNRQDFKMLQTNAMKVDSSWDASAVVYKRLYDSL' A
#
# COMPACT_ATOMS: atom_id res chain seq x y z
N LYS A 1 -14.51 1.22 3.54
CA LYS A 1 -13.37 1.56 2.65
C LYS A 1 -12.14 0.77 3.14
N THR A 2 -11.43 0.05 2.26
CA THR A 2 -10.43 -0.98 2.63
C THR A 2 -9.02 -0.72 2.09
N GLY A 3 -8.81 0.35 1.33
CA GLY A 3 -7.50 0.67 0.74
C GLY A 3 -6.42 0.94 1.80
N THR A 4 -5.18 0.60 1.44
CA THR A 4 -3.97 0.70 2.27
C THR A 4 -2.96 1.72 1.74
N GLY A 5 -3.21 2.32 0.58
CA GLY A 5 -2.20 3.08 -0.13
C GLY A 5 -2.71 3.67 -1.44
N PHE A 6 -1.75 4.20 -2.19
CA PHE A 6 -1.94 4.60 -3.57
C PHE A 6 -0.98 3.79 -4.44
N SER A 7 -1.40 3.50 -5.66
CA SER A 7 -0.59 2.76 -6.63
C SER A 7 -0.87 3.30 -8.02
N PHE A 8 0.15 3.20 -8.88
CA PHE A 8 0.04 3.42 -10.31
C PHE A 8 0.60 2.19 -11.03
N ALA A 9 0.20 1.97 -12.28
CA ALA A 9 0.52 0.75 -13.00
C ALA A 9 1.83 0.87 -13.78
N ASN A 10 2.06 2.01 -14.42
CA ASN A 10 3.16 2.20 -15.35
C ASN A 10 4.22 3.12 -14.74
N PHE A 11 5.49 2.75 -14.89
CA PHE A 11 6.61 3.58 -14.44
C PHE A 11 6.82 4.80 -15.34
N ASN A 12 5.94 5.79 -15.20
CA ASN A 12 6.00 7.07 -15.91
C ASN A 12 5.64 8.22 -14.98
N ALA A 13 6.10 9.42 -15.35
CA ALA A 13 5.95 10.62 -14.53
C ALA A 13 4.50 11.09 -14.43
N ASP A 14 3.70 10.89 -15.48
CA ASP A 14 2.32 11.38 -15.55
C ASP A 14 1.43 10.63 -14.56
N GLU A 15 1.49 9.30 -14.55
CA GLU A 15 0.75 8.47 -13.59
C GLU A 15 1.21 8.73 -12.15
N PHE A 16 2.53 8.86 -11.95
CA PHE A 16 3.06 9.21 -10.63
C PHE A 16 2.52 10.56 -10.16
N TYR A 17 2.51 11.57 -11.03
CA TYR A 17 1.98 12.90 -10.73
C TYR A 17 0.49 12.85 -10.38
N HIS A 18 -0.31 12.11 -11.14
CA HIS A 18 -1.74 11.95 -10.89
C HIS A 18 -2.00 11.31 -9.51
N VAL A 19 -1.27 10.25 -9.18
CA VAL A 19 -1.39 9.59 -7.88
C VAL A 19 -0.95 10.51 -6.74
N LEU A 20 0.14 11.26 -6.91
CA LEU A 20 0.60 12.22 -5.91
C LEU A 20 -0.45 13.31 -5.66
N LYS A 21 -1.05 13.85 -6.74
CA LYS A 21 -2.14 14.81 -6.65
C LYS A 21 -3.34 14.23 -5.88
N MET A 22 -3.76 13.00 -6.19
CA MET A 22 -4.84 12.33 -5.46
C MET A 22 -4.53 12.20 -3.96
N ALA A 23 -3.28 11.87 -3.60
CA ALA A 23 -2.88 11.75 -2.21
C ALA A 23 -2.94 13.08 -1.46
N VAL A 24 -2.49 14.16 -2.10
CA VAL A 24 -2.54 15.53 -1.56
C VAL A 24 -3.99 15.99 -1.40
N ASP A 25 -4.82 15.80 -2.43
CA ASP A 25 -6.24 16.17 -2.39
C ASP A 25 -6.97 15.41 -1.28
N LEU A 26 -6.72 14.10 -1.12
CA LEU A 26 -7.32 13.31 -0.03
C LEU A 26 -6.89 13.84 1.34
N TYR A 27 -5.62 14.19 1.51
CA TYR A 27 -5.10 14.71 2.78
C TYR A 27 -5.81 16.02 3.19
N TYR A 28 -5.98 16.96 2.27
CA TYR A 28 -6.56 18.28 2.57
C TYR A 28 -8.10 18.26 2.57
N LEU A 29 -8.73 17.54 1.65
CA LEU A 29 -10.19 17.55 1.49
C LEU A 29 -10.90 16.52 2.36
N ASN A 30 -10.23 15.42 2.73
CA ASN A 30 -10.84 14.32 3.47
C ASN A 30 -9.87 13.58 4.39
N ARG A 31 -9.44 14.29 5.43
CA ARG A 31 -8.43 13.82 6.39
C ARG A 31 -8.84 12.54 7.15
N GLN A 32 -10.13 12.29 7.34
CA GLN A 32 -10.61 11.06 7.99
C GLN A 32 -10.32 9.84 7.12
N ASP A 33 -10.59 9.92 5.82
CA ASP A 33 -10.27 8.85 4.88
C ASP A 33 -8.76 8.63 4.75
N PHE A 34 -7.97 9.72 4.74
CA PHE A 34 -6.52 9.62 4.76
C PHE A 34 -6.01 8.87 6.00
N LYS A 35 -6.54 9.19 7.19
CA LYS A 35 -6.17 8.51 8.44
C LYS A 35 -6.59 7.04 8.45
N MET A 36 -7.75 6.72 7.89
CA MET A 36 -8.21 5.34 7.75
C MET A 36 -7.27 4.55 6.81
N LEU A 37 -6.85 5.15 5.69
CA LEU A 37 -5.90 4.53 4.76
C LEU A 37 -4.55 4.25 5.44
N GLN A 38 -4.03 5.21 6.21
CA GLN A 38 -2.84 5.00 7.07
C GLN A 38 -3.04 3.86 8.08
N THR A 39 -4.19 3.83 8.77
CA THR A 39 -4.49 2.79 9.77
C THR A 39 -4.57 1.41 9.12
N ASN A 40 -5.15 1.31 7.93
CA ASN A 40 -5.21 0.06 7.17
C ASN A 40 -3.82 -0.40 6.74
N ALA A 41 -2.97 0.52 6.26
CA ALA A 41 -1.58 0.22 5.89
C ALA A 41 -0.79 -0.37 7.06
N MET A 42 -0.92 0.22 8.25
CA MET A 42 -0.24 -0.24 9.46
C MET A 42 -0.72 -1.62 9.97
N LYS A 43 -1.89 -2.09 9.51
CA LYS A 43 -2.41 -3.42 9.85
C LYS A 43 -1.93 -4.50 8.89
N VAL A 44 -1.29 -4.14 7.77
CA VAL A 44 -0.73 -5.11 6.84
C VAL A 44 0.55 -5.67 7.45
N ASP A 45 0.60 -6.99 7.61
CA ASP A 45 1.82 -7.68 8.02
C ASP A 45 2.75 -7.81 6.81
N SER A 46 3.82 -7.02 6.80
CA SER A 46 4.92 -7.10 5.83
C SER A 46 6.24 -7.46 6.53
N SER A 47 6.15 -8.20 7.64
CA SER A 47 7.31 -8.62 8.43
C SER A 47 8.18 -9.64 7.69
N TRP A 48 9.44 -9.70 8.11
CA TRP A 48 10.38 -10.72 7.65
C TRP A 48 9.97 -12.13 8.08
N ASP A 49 9.34 -12.28 9.25
CA ASP A 49 8.84 -13.55 9.75
C ASP A 49 7.76 -14.13 8.82
N ALA A 50 6.80 -13.29 8.40
CA ALA A 50 5.78 -13.69 7.43
C ALA A 50 6.42 -14.14 6.09
N SER A 51 7.40 -13.39 5.61
CA SER A 51 8.13 -13.72 4.36
C SER A 51 8.92 -15.02 4.49
N ALA A 52 9.57 -15.26 5.62
CA ALA A 52 10.35 -16.47 5.87
C ALA A 52 9.47 -17.73 5.89
N VAL A 53 8.27 -17.66 6.47
CA VAL A 53 7.30 -18.77 6.45
C VAL A 53 6.89 -19.12 5.02
N VAL A 54 6.62 -18.11 4.18
CA VAL A 54 6.29 -18.32 2.76
C VAL A 54 7.47 -18.96 2.02
N TYR A 55 8.69 -18.45 2.24
CA TYR A 55 9.89 -18.98 1.61
C TYR A 55 10.17 -20.43 2.00
N LYS A 56 10.01 -20.76 3.29
CA LYS A 56 10.14 -22.15 3.77
C LYS A 56 9.15 -23.08 3.08
N ARG A 57 7.87 -22.70 3.00
CA ARG A 57 6.85 -23.51 2.32
C ARG A 57 7.17 -23.75 0.85
N LEU A 58 7.70 -22.74 0.17
CA LEU A 58 8.16 -22.88 -1.21
C LEU A 58 9.25 -23.95 -1.31
N TYR A 59 10.24 -23.90 -0.42
CA TYR A 59 11.33 -24.88 -0.39
C TYR A 59 10.84 -26.30 -0.07
N ASP A 60 9.95 -26.45 0.92
CA ASP A 60 9.35 -27.75 1.30
C ASP A 60 8.49 -28.36 0.16
N SER A 61 8.09 -27.56 -0.84
CA SER A 61 7.26 -28.01 -1.98
C SER A 61 8.07 -28.44 -3.21
N LEU A 62 9.39 -28.26 -3.19
CA LEU A 62 10.33 -28.71 -4.24
C LEU A 62 10.82 -30.13 -3.96
#